data_AF-A0A364KS39-F1
#
_entry.id   AF-A0A364KS39-F1
#
_cell.length_a   1.000
_cell.length_b   1.000
_cell.length_c   1.000
_cell.angle_alpha   90.00
_cell.angle_beta   90.00
_cell.angle_gamma   90.00
#
_symmetry.space_group_name_H-M   'P 1'
#
loop_
_entity.id
_entity.type
_entity.pdbx_description
1 polymer ?
#
loop_
_entity_poly.entity_id
_entity_poly.type
_entity_poly.pdbx_seq_one_letter_code
_entity_poly.pdbx_strand_id
1 'polypeptide(L)'
;MFVDSEAMRVGNREGLGLMEQMAKISSDLRAQKKINKEQKLTNERLDMVNGQQKLTNEEQKLVNEQQKLTNEEQKLRWCMVVYTEIEQKAHPQTEEAILARRERNQIIHGGNIIDHLEYIGFGKNKIPPGRHDSVRKAFEIWYEVPFRYKERIDHAPELVVRTFNRLADTKSLRVWSNAPTVHEVQKICRGIISRWLEWVDAGEGEYPDAYIRREFEKLESLKSG
;
A
#
# COMPACT_ATOMS: atom_id res chain seq x y z
N MET A 1 -58.27 -37.46 91.53
CA MET A 1 -58.62 -37.48 90.09
C MET A 1 -57.71 -36.48 89.40
N PHE A 2 -56.62 -36.95 88.79
CA PHE A 2 -55.80 -36.14 87.90
C PHE A 2 -56.42 -36.24 86.51
N VAL A 3 -56.91 -35.12 85.98
CA VAL A 3 -57.40 -35.04 84.61
C VAL A 3 -56.18 -34.98 83.73
N ASP A 4 -56.03 -36.02 82.90
CA ASP A 4 -54.90 -36.24 82.01
C ASP A 4 -54.88 -35.15 80.92
N SER A 5 -53.99 -34.17 81.06
CA SER A 5 -53.91 -32.99 80.18
C SER A 5 -53.26 -33.30 78.84
N GLU A 6 -52.76 -34.53 78.63
CA GLU A 6 -52.15 -34.95 77.37
C GLU A 6 -53.18 -35.17 76.24
N ALA A 7 -54.46 -35.42 76.56
CA ALA A 7 -55.48 -35.73 75.55
C ALA A 7 -56.05 -34.52 74.79
N MET A 8 -55.73 -33.27 75.19
CA MET A 8 -56.19 -32.06 74.48
C MET A 8 -55.21 -31.53 73.43
N ARG A 9 -54.05 -32.17 73.25
CA ARG A 9 -53.13 -31.86 72.13
C ARG A 9 -53.49 -32.67 70.89
N VAL A 10 -54.68 -32.46 70.33
CA VAL A 10 -54.90 -32.76 68.90
C VAL A 10 -54.17 -31.66 68.11
N GLY A 11 -52.84 -31.76 68.12
CA GLY A 11 -51.93 -30.79 67.55
C GLY A 11 -52.11 -30.72 66.04
N ASN A 12 -52.34 -29.51 65.55
CA ASN A 12 -52.60 -29.15 64.16
C ASN A 12 -51.37 -29.42 63.26
N ARG A 13 -51.00 -30.69 63.07
CA ARG A 13 -49.82 -31.15 62.29
C ARG A 13 -49.87 -30.67 60.85
N GLU A 14 -51.06 -30.57 60.26
CA GLU A 14 -51.27 -30.08 58.90
C GLU A 14 -50.94 -28.57 58.79
N GLY A 15 -51.28 -27.78 59.80
CA GLY A 15 -50.95 -26.35 59.86
C GLY A 15 -49.44 -26.08 59.93
N LEU A 16 -48.69 -26.91 60.66
CA LEU A 16 -47.22 -26.83 60.71
C LEU A 16 -46.58 -27.17 59.36
N GLY A 17 -47.06 -28.20 58.67
CA GLY A 17 -46.58 -28.57 57.34
C GLY A 17 -46.79 -27.48 56.29
N LEU A 18 -47.93 -26.78 56.34
CA LEU A 18 -48.21 -25.64 55.45
C LEU A 18 -47.27 -24.44 55.71
N MET A 19 -46.93 -24.16 56.97
CA MET A 19 -45.97 -23.09 57.30
C MET A 19 -44.56 -23.40 56.81
N GLU A 20 -44.11 -24.65 56.93
CA GLU A 20 -42.81 -25.09 56.37
C GLU A 20 -42.78 -24.99 54.85
N GLN A 21 -43.86 -25.39 54.17
CA GLN A 21 -43.98 -25.24 52.71
C GLN A 21 -43.98 -23.77 52.29
N MET A 22 -44.72 -22.90 52.98
CA MET A 22 -44.71 -21.46 52.72
C MET A 22 -43.32 -20.83 52.96
N ALA A 23 -42.62 -21.25 54.00
CA ALA A 23 -41.26 -20.80 54.29
C ALA A 23 -40.28 -21.23 53.19
N LYS A 24 -40.40 -22.48 52.70
CA LYS A 24 -39.61 -23.00 51.58
C LYS A 24 -39.89 -22.22 50.28
N ILE A 25 -41.17 -22.03 49.93
CA ILE A 25 -41.56 -21.24 48.75
C ILE A 25 -41.02 -19.81 48.84
N SER A 26 -41.12 -19.17 50.01
CA SER A 26 -40.56 -17.83 50.22
C SER A 26 -39.04 -17.82 50.08
N SER A 27 -38.34 -18.86 50.56
CA SER A 27 -36.89 -19.01 50.39
C SER A 27 -36.51 -19.15 48.91
N ASP A 28 -37.18 -20.05 48.19
CA ASP A 28 -36.95 -20.31 46.77
C ASP A 28 -37.23 -19.06 45.92
N LEU A 29 -38.28 -18.30 46.24
CA LEU A 29 -38.59 -17.04 45.55
C LEU A 29 -37.50 -15.97 45.75
N ARG A 30 -36.90 -15.90 46.94
CA ARG A 30 -35.76 -15.00 47.21
C ARG A 30 -34.52 -15.44 46.46
N ALA A 31 -34.25 -16.75 46.42
CA ALA A 31 -33.15 -17.31 45.63
C ALA A 31 -33.33 -17.01 44.14
N GLN A 32 -34.53 -17.20 43.60
CA GLN A 32 -34.85 -16.89 42.20
C GLN A 32 -34.67 -15.40 41.88
N LYS A 33 -35.11 -14.50 42.77
CA LYS A 33 -34.88 -13.06 42.61
C LYS A 33 -33.40 -12.71 42.59
N LYS A 34 -32.58 -13.38 43.42
CA LYS A 34 -31.13 -13.19 43.43
C LYS A 34 -30.50 -13.63 42.10
N ILE A 35 -30.87 -14.82 41.62
CA ILE A 35 -30.41 -15.36 40.33
C ILE A 35 -30.79 -14.42 39.18
N ASN A 36 -32.04 -13.93 39.14
CA ASN A 36 -32.47 -13.01 38.08
C ASN A 36 -31.68 -11.69 38.12
N LYS A 37 -31.36 -11.19 39.32
CA LYS A 37 -30.53 -9.98 39.48
C LYS A 37 -29.10 -10.22 39.00
N GLU A 38 -28.52 -11.37 39.32
CA GLU A 38 -27.19 -11.77 38.86
C GLU A 38 -27.15 -11.96 37.34
N GLN A 39 -28.15 -12.59 36.74
CA GLN A 39 -28.26 -12.73 35.29
C GLN A 39 -28.37 -11.37 34.59
N LYS A 40 -29.16 -10.44 35.14
CA LYS A 40 -29.27 -9.07 34.59
C LYS A 40 -27.91 -8.35 34.61
N LEU A 41 -27.18 -8.43 35.72
CA LEU A 41 -25.85 -7.84 35.84
C LEU A 41 -24.85 -8.48 34.87
N THR A 42 -24.93 -9.79 34.65
CA THR A 42 -24.08 -10.48 33.66
C THR A 42 -24.38 -10.02 32.24
N ASN A 43 -25.66 -9.85 31.88
CA ASN A 43 -26.06 -9.34 30.57
C ASN A 43 -25.58 -7.89 30.36
N GLU A 44 -25.76 -7.02 31.36
CA GLU A 44 -25.24 -5.64 31.31
C GLU A 44 -23.71 -5.61 31.15
N ARG A 45 -22.99 -6.53 31.80
CA ARG A 45 -21.53 -6.67 31.60
C ARG A 45 -21.17 -7.13 30.19
N LEU A 46 -21.89 -8.10 29.62
CA LEU A 46 -21.68 -8.56 28.25
C LEU A 46 -21.92 -7.44 27.24
N ASP A 47 -22.98 -6.65 27.44
CA ASP A 47 -23.29 -5.51 26.57
C ASP A 47 -22.19 -4.44 26.62
N MET A 48 -21.64 -4.16 27.81
CA MET A 48 -20.49 -3.25 27.95
C MET A 48 -19.25 -3.78 27.23
N VAL A 49 -18.92 -5.06 27.37
CA VAL A 49 -17.78 -5.68 26.67
C VAL A 49 -17.97 -5.64 25.16
N ASN A 50 -19.18 -5.94 24.67
CA ASN A 50 -19.50 -5.83 23.25
C ASN A 50 -19.40 -4.39 22.73
N GLY A 51 -19.80 -3.41 23.54
CA GLY A 51 -19.64 -1.98 23.25
C GLY A 51 -18.17 -1.59 23.14
N GLN A 52 -17.33 -2.02 24.08
CA GLN A 52 -15.88 -1.78 24.05
C GLN A 52 -15.23 -2.41 22.81
N GLN A 53 -15.59 -3.64 22.46
CA GLN A 53 -15.05 -4.30 21.27
C GLN A 53 -15.41 -3.56 19.97
N LYS A 54 -16.63 -3.00 19.88
CA LYS A 54 -17.04 -2.18 18.73
C LYS A 54 -16.19 -0.91 18.63
N LEU A 55 -15.97 -0.21 19.74
CA LEU A 55 -15.11 0.98 19.78
C LEU A 55 -13.68 0.67 19.34
N THR A 56 -13.08 -0.42 19.85
CA THR A 56 -11.74 -0.84 19.43
C THR A 56 -11.67 -1.15 17.93
N ASN A 57 -12.71 -1.78 17.37
CA ASN A 57 -12.77 -2.05 15.93
C ASN A 57 -12.88 -0.76 15.10
N GLU A 58 -13.59 0.26 15.61
CA GLU A 58 -13.68 1.58 14.96
C GLU A 58 -12.36 2.36 15.04
N GLU A 59 -11.68 2.33 16.20
CA GLU A 59 -10.34 2.91 16.36
C GLU A 59 -9.34 2.28 15.38
N GLN A 60 -9.36 0.95 15.23
CA GLN A 60 -8.50 0.27 14.28
C GLN A 60 -8.79 0.66 12.81
N LYS A 61 -10.06 0.91 12.47
CA LYS A 61 -10.42 1.42 11.13
C LYS A 61 -9.87 2.83 10.90
N LEU A 62 -10.00 3.72 11.89
CA LEU A 62 -9.46 5.08 11.80
C LEU A 62 -7.94 5.09 11.64
N VAL A 63 -7.22 4.23 12.37
CA VAL A 63 -5.77 4.07 12.21
C VAL A 63 -5.41 3.62 10.79
N ASN A 64 -6.15 2.66 10.24
CA ASN A 64 -5.91 2.19 8.87
C ASN A 64 -6.19 3.28 7.81
N GLU A 65 -7.23 4.10 8.02
CA GLU A 65 -7.53 5.24 7.14
C GLU A 65 -6.45 6.32 7.22
N GLN A 66 -5.97 6.64 8.43
CA GLN A 66 -4.88 7.58 8.61
C GLN A 66 -3.60 7.11 7.92
N GLN A 67 -3.27 5.82 8.02
CA GLN A 67 -2.11 5.26 7.33
C GLN A 67 -2.25 5.35 5.79
N LYS A 68 -3.45 5.14 5.25
CA LYS A 68 -3.71 5.32 3.82
C LYS A 68 -3.49 6.78 3.39
N LEU A 69 -3.99 7.75 4.15
CA LEU A 69 -3.79 9.17 3.88
C LEU A 69 -2.30 9.54 3.90
N THR A 70 -1.55 9.10 4.90
CA THR A 70 -0.10 9.33 4.97
C THR A 70 0.64 8.71 3.78
N ASN A 71 0.26 7.50 3.35
CA ASN A 71 0.85 6.88 2.17
C ASN A 71 0.51 7.66 0.88
N GLU A 72 -0.72 8.17 0.74
CA GLU A 72 -1.12 9.02 -0.40
C GLU A 72 -0.37 10.35 -0.43
N GLU A 73 -0.19 11.00 0.72
CA GLU A 73 0.61 12.24 0.84
C GLU A 73 2.07 12.01 0.46
N GLN A 74 2.67 10.90 0.93
CA GLN A 74 4.02 10.51 0.55
C GLN A 74 4.13 10.26 -0.96
N LYS A 75 3.16 9.54 -1.55
CA LYS A 75 3.10 9.34 -3.01
C LYS A 75 2.99 10.67 -3.74
N LEU A 76 2.11 11.58 -3.30
CA LEU A 76 1.94 12.90 -3.92
C LEU A 76 3.21 13.74 -3.82
N ARG A 77 3.89 13.71 -2.67
CA ARG A 77 5.18 14.39 -2.50
C ARG A 77 6.23 13.85 -3.45
N TRP A 78 6.31 12.52 -3.61
CA TRP A 78 7.22 11.89 -4.55
C TRP A 78 6.87 12.21 -6.00
N CYS A 79 5.57 12.20 -6.37
CA CYS A 79 5.10 12.66 -7.68
C CYS A 79 5.60 14.08 -7.96
N MET A 80 5.40 14.98 -7.01
CA MET A 80 5.80 16.38 -7.17
C MET A 80 7.30 16.52 -7.40
N VAL A 81 8.11 15.75 -6.67
CA VAL A 81 9.56 15.67 -6.87
C VAL A 81 9.87 15.22 -8.30
N VAL A 82 9.37 14.07 -8.75
CA VAL A 82 9.63 13.58 -10.12
C VAL A 82 9.09 14.51 -11.21
N TYR A 83 7.95 15.16 -10.99
CA TYR A 83 7.46 16.19 -11.91
C TYR A 83 8.46 17.34 -12.04
N THR A 84 8.95 17.90 -10.93
CA THR A 84 10.01 18.92 -10.98
C THR A 84 11.28 18.41 -11.66
N GLU A 85 11.67 17.14 -11.45
CA GLU A 85 12.88 16.58 -12.06
C GLU A 85 12.80 16.49 -13.56
N ILE A 86 11.65 16.05 -14.05
CA ILE A 86 11.38 15.89 -15.46
C ILE A 86 11.30 17.29 -16.10
N GLU A 87 10.61 18.25 -15.49
CA GLU A 87 10.54 19.65 -15.98
C GLU A 87 11.91 20.34 -16.01
N GLN A 88 12.72 20.19 -14.96
CA GLN A 88 14.05 20.80 -14.88
C GLN A 88 15.04 20.21 -15.89
N LYS A 89 14.76 19.04 -16.46
CA LYS A 89 15.56 18.46 -17.55
C LYS A 89 15.14 18.96 -18.93
N ALA A 90 13.94 19.52 -19.07
CA ALA A 90 13.47 20.18 -20.28
C ALA A 90 14.03 21.61 -20.46
N HIS A 91 14.52 22.25 -19.38
CA HIS A 91 15.12 23.58 -19.39
C HIS A 91 16.65 23.56 -19.20
N PRO A 92 17.42 24.39 -19.94
CA PRO A 92 18.88 24.38 -19.85
C PRO A 92 19.39 25.07 -18.58
N GLN A 93 20.25 24.34 -17.86
CA GLN A 93 21.40 24.77 -17.05
C GLN A 93 21.24 25.98 -16.11
N THR A 94 20.62 25.78 -14.94
CA THR A 94 20.98 26.55 -13.74
C THR A 94 21.88 25.71 -12.82
N GLU A 95 22.89 26.33 -12.23
CA GLU A 95 23.84 25.69 -11.30
C GLU A 95 23.15 25.10 -10.07
N GLU A 96 22.05 25.73 -9.65
CA GLU A 96 21.16 25.28 -8.58
C GLU A 96 20.44 23.97 -8.91
N ALA A 97 20.00 23.80 -10.17
CA ALA A 97 19.44 22.52 -10.63
C ALA A 97 20.50 21.41 -10.69
N ILE A 98 21.77 21.75 -10.93
CA ILE A 98 22.88 20.79 -10.91
C ILE A 98 23.20 20.35 -9.48
N LEU A 99 23.14 21.26 -8.50
CA LEU A 99 23.35 20.95 -7.08
C LEU A 99 22.18 20.15 -6.48
N ALA A 100 20.93 20.50 -6.79
CA ALA A 100 19.76 19.70 -6.39
C ALA A 100 19.80 18.28 -6.99
N ARG A 101 20.29 18.13 -8.23
CA ARG A 101 20.57 16.81 -8.84
C ARG A 101 21.66 16.05 -8.07
N ARG A 102 22.67 16.74 -7.55
CA ARG A 102 23.81 16.15 -6.81
C ARG A 102 23.37 15.56 -5.47
N GLU A 103 22.56 16.29 -4.71
CA GLU A 103 22.03 15.83 -3.41
C GLU A 103 21.02 14.69 -3.60
N ARG A 104 20.20 14.75 -4.65
CA ARG A 104 19.21 13.72 -4.94
C ARG A 104 19.81 12.42 -5.49
N ASN A 105 20.82 12.49 -6.37
CA ASN A 105 21.49 11.28 -6.90
C ASN A 105 22.24 10.48 -5.81
N GLN A 106 22.41 11.04 -4.61
CA GLN A 106 22.90 10.30 -3.43
C GLN A 106 21.79 9.49 -2.73
N ILE A 107 20.51 9.76 -3.04
CA ILE A 107 19.34 9.19 -2.35
C ILE A 107 18.49 8.32 -3.29
N ILE A 108 18.41 8.65 -4.60
CA ILE A 108 17.55 7.94 -5.57
C ILE A 108 18.40 7.12 -6.56
N HIS A 109 18.12 5.82 -6.61
CA HIS A 109 18.79 4.83 -7.46
C HIS A 109 18.34 4.95 -8.93
N GLY A 110 19.17 5.56 -9.79
CA GLY A 110 19.03 5.47 -11.26
C GLY A 110 17.67 5.88 -11.85
N GLY A 111 17.51 5.75 -13.17
CA GLY A 111 16.22 5.86 -13.82
C GLY A 111 15.41 4.59 -13.59
N ASN A 112 14.17 4.70 -13.11
CA ASN A 112 13.20 3.60 -13.10
C ASN A 112 11.99 3.98 -13.96
N ILE A 113 11.94 3.45 -15.18
CA ILE A 113 10.92 3.82 -16.18
C ILE A 113 9.51 3.47 -15.72
N ILE A 114 9.33 2.35 -15.01
CA ILE A 114 8.01 1.90 -14.53
C ILE A 114 7.49 2.84 -13.46
N ASP A 115 8.33 3.14 -12.46
CA ASP A 115 7.99 4.12 -11.44
C ASP A 115 7.61 5.45 -12.11
N HIS A 116 8.47 6.01 -12.97
CA HIS A 116 8.18 7.28 -13.64
C HIS A 116 6.85 7.26 -14.43
N LEU A 117 6.50 6.15 -15.09
CA LEU A 117 5.19 6.00 -15.74
C LEU A 117 4.03 5.99 -14.72
N GLU A 118 4.15 5.25 -13.61
CA GLU A 118 3.16 5.24 -12.53
C GLU A 118 2.93 6.67 -12.00
N TYR A 119 4.02 7.40 -11.75
CA TYR A 119 3.95 8.75 -11.21
C TYR A 119 3.36 9.76 -12.18
N ILE A 120 3.66 9.67 -13.48
CA ILE A 120 3.00 10.47 -14.51
C ILE A 120 1.50 10.14 -14.57
N GLY A 121 1.16 8.85 -14.50
CA GLY A 121 -0.23 8.38 -14.47
C GLY A 121 -1.01 8.93 -13.27
N PHE A 122 -0.43 8.86 -12.07
CA PHE A 122 -1.01 9.40 -10.85
C PHE A 122 -1.20 10.92 -10.92
N GLY A 123 -0.21 11.64 -11.46
CA GLY A 123 -0.22 13.10 -11.55
C GLY A 123 -1.26 13.66 -12.52
N LYS A 124 -1.78 12.87 -13.48
CA LYS A 124 -2.71 13.31 -14.53
C LYS A 124 -3.92 14.11 -14.03
N ASN A 125 -4.51 13.71 -12.91
CA ASN A 125 -5.70 14.36 -12.34
C ASN A 125 -5.38 15.29 -11.16
N LYS A 126 -4.12 15.35 -10.73
CA LYS A 126 -3.69 16.05 -9.50
C LYS A 126 -2.88 17.30 -9.79
N ILE A 127 -2.51 17.53 -11.05
CA ILE A 127 -1.53 18.55 -11.45
C ILE A 127 -2.09 19.37 -12.64
N PRO A 128 -1.78 20.68 -12.76
CA PRO A 128 -2.25 21.49 -13.89
C PRO A 128 -1.93 20.86 -15.26
N PRO A 129 -2.86 20.88 -16.23
CA PRO A 129 -2.69 20.21 -17.53
C PRO A 129 -1.40 20.56 -18.27
N GLY A 130 -1.01 21.85 -18.28
CA GLY A 130 0.22 22.29 -18.95
C GLY A 130 1.49 21.72 -18.32
N ARG A 131 1.47 21.44 -17.01
CA ARG A 131 2.57 20.82 -16.29
C ARG A 131 2.70 19.33 -16.66
N HIS A 132 1.57 18.63 -16.74
CA HIS A 132 1.53 17.23 -17.16
C HIS A 132 2.11 17.03 -18.57
N ASP A 133 1.82 17.93 -19.51
CA ASP A 133 2.41 17.87 -20.86
C ASP A 133 3.92 18.09 -20.87
N SER A 134 4.43 19.02 -20.06
CA SER A 134 5.87 19.22 -19.89
C SER A 134 6.55 17.95 -19.34
N VAL A 135 5.92 17.31 -18.36
CA VAL A 135 6.44 16.06 -17.78
C VAL A 135 6.41 14.92 -18.79
N ARG A 136 5.32 14.78 -19.54
CA ARG A 136 5.26 13.80 -20.63
C ARG A 136 6.38 14.01 -21.64
N LYS A 137 6.63 15.24 -22.08
CA LYS A 137 7.72 15.55 -23.03
C LYS A 137 9.09 15.21 -22.48
N ALA A 138 9.38 15.56 -21.23
CA ALA A 138 10.70 15.26 -20.70
C ALA A 138 10.88 13.77 -20.33
N PHE A 139 9.81 13.02 -20.05
CA PHE A 139 9.87 11.55 -20.03
C PHE A 139 10.32 11.01 -21.40
N GLU A 140 9.71 11.49 -22.50
CA GLU A 140 10.04 11.06 -23.86
C GLU A 140 11.51 11.36 -24.21
N ILE A 141 12.02 12.52 -23.81
CA ILE A 141 13.43 12.91 -23.99
C ILE A 141 14.37 12.02 -23.17
N TRP A 142 14.00 11.73 -21.92
CA TRP A 142 14.87 11.00 -21.00
C TRP A 142 15.02 9.54 -21.43
N TYR A 143 13.91 8.88 -21.76
CA TYR A 143 13.90 7.48 -22.15
C TYR A 143 14.01 7.23 -23.66
N GLU A 144 13.99 8.29 -24.48
CA GLU A 144 13.98 8.17 -25.96
C GLU A 144 12.85 7.28 -26.48
N VAL A 145 11.69 7.33 -25.82
CA VAL A 145 10.50 6.55 -26.20
C VAL A 145 9.26 7.43 -26.14
N PRO A 146 8.44 7.46 -27.20
CA PRO A 146 7.16 8.16 -27.16
C PRO A 146 6.24 7.66 -26.04
N PHE A 147 5.54 8.57 -25.36
CA PHE A 147 4.68 8.24 -24.23
C PHE A 147 3.48 7.36 -24.63
N ARG A 148 3.14 7.31 -25.92
CA ARG A 148 2.11 6.41 -26.46
C ARG A 148 2.40 4.93 -26.16
N TYR A 149 3.65 4.57 -25.90
CA TYR A 149 4.05 3.19 -25.56
C TYR A 149 3.88 2.83 -24.09
N LYS A 150 3.35 3.72 -23.22
CA LYS A 150 3.25 3.47 -21.76
C LYS A 150 2.68 2.09 -21.40
N GLU A 151 1.54 1.73 -21.99
CA GLU A 151 0.84 0.45 -21.71
C GLU A 151 1.68 -0.76 -22.15
N ARG A 152 2.53 -0.60 -23.16
CA ARG A 152 3.40 -1.65 -23.66
C ARG A 152 4.67 -1.77 -22.82
N ILE A 153 5.16 -0.65 -22.28
CA ILE A 153 6.33 -0.61 -21.39
C ILE A 153 6.03 -1.34 -20.08
N ASP A 154 4.82 -1.20 -19.53
CA ASP A 154 4.39 -1.90 -18.31
C ASP A 154 4.41 -3.43 -18.45
N HIS A 155 4.34 -3.93 -19.68
CA HIS A 155 4.40 -5.36 -20.02
C HIS A 155 5.70 -5.73 -20.75
N ALA A 156 6.69 -4.84 -20.80
CA ALA A 156 7.94 -5.09 -21.48
C ALA A 156 8.75 -6.18 -20.74
N PRO A 157 9.48 -7.04 -21.46
CA PRO A 157 10.37 -8.01 -20.83
C PRO A 157 11.41 -7.30 -19.95
N GLU A 158 11.82 -7.96 -18.86
CA GLU A 158 12.69 -7.36 -17.84
C GLU A 158 13.98 -6.76 -18.42
N LEU A 159 14.60 -7.42 -19.42
CA LEU A 159 15.80 -6.93 -20.08
C LEU A 159 15.56 -5.60 -20.80
N VAL A 160 14.39 -5.41 -21.40
CA VAL A 160 14.02 -4.16 -22.06
C VAL A 160 13.83 -3.05 -21.02
N VAL A 161 13.14 -3.33 -19.92
CA VAL A 161 12.97 -2.38 -18.80
C VAL A 161 14.34 -1.96 -18.23
N ARG A 162 15.23 -2.92 -17.98
CA ARG A 162 16.60 -2.65 -17.53
C ARG A 162 17.39 -1.83 -18.54
N THR A 163 17.17 -2.04 -19.83
CA THR A 163 17.80 -1.26 -20.90
C THR A 163 17.34 0.20 -20.88
N PHE A 164 16.03 0.45 -20.72
CA PHE A 164 15.50 1.81 -20.56
C PHE A 164 16.12 2.52 -19.36
N ASN A 165 16.17 1.84 -18.22
CA ASN A 165 16.76 2.35 -16.99
C ASN A 165 18.24 2.67 -17.18
N ARG A 166 18.99 1.79 -17.85
CA ARG A 166 20.40 2.02 -18.16
C ARG A 166 20.60 3.22 -19.09
N LEU A 167 19.78 3.36 -20.13
CA LEU A 167 19.84 4.53 -21.02
C LEU A 167 19.60 5.82 -20.23
N ALA A 168 18.58 5.84 -19.38
CA ALA A 168 18.27 6.96 -18.51
C ALA A 168 19.42 7.30 -17.53
N ASP A 169 20.10 6.28 -17.00
CA ASP A 169 21.28 6.43 -16.13
C ASP A 169 22.44 7.09 -16.86
N THR A 170 22.73 6.69 -18.10
CA THR A 170 23.85 7.28 -18.87
C THR A 170 23.70 8.78 -19.08
N LYS A 171 22.46 9.28 -19.07
CA LYS A 171 22.13 10.70 -19.23
C LYS A 171 22.09 11.46 -17.91
N SER A 172 21.93 10.78 -16.78
CA SER A 172 21.56 11.41 -15.52
C SER A 172 22.56 11.21 -14.38
N LEU A 173 23.37 10.15 -14.41
CA LEU A 173 24.39 9.90 -13.40
C LEU A 173 25.75 10.39 -13.88
N ARG A 174 26.43 11.15 -13.03
CA ARG A 174 27.76 11.73 -13.29
C ARG A 174 28.82 10.67 -13.62
N VAL A 175 28.68 9.47 -13.06
CA VAL A 175 29.60 8.35 -13.32
C VAL A 175 29.69 8.02 -14.82
N TRP A 176 28.61 8.24 -15.57
CA TRP A 176 28.56 8.00 -17.01
C TRP A 176 29.05 9.17 -17.85
N SER A 177 28.95 10.42 -17.35
CA SER A 177 29.30 11.61 -18.12
C SER A 177 30.76 11.63 -18.61
N ASN A 178 31.66 10.95 -17.88
CA ASN A 178 33.07 10.87 -18.23
C ASN A 178 33.52 9.44 -18.61
N ALA A 179 32.60 8.48 -18.66
CA ALA A 179 32.95 7.11 -19.00
C ALA A 179 33.27 7.02 -20.50
N PRO A 180 34.44 6.51 -20.91
CA PRO A 180 34.79 6.38 -22.32
C PRO A 180 33.82 5.47 -23.08
N THR A 181 33.13 4.57 -22.38
CA THR A 181 32.15 3.62 -22.91
C THR A 181 30.74 4.19 -23.06
N VAL A 182 30.45 5.41 -22.56
CA VAL A 182 29.06 5.92 -22.47
C VAL A 182 28.35 5.97 -23.83
N HIS A 183 29.07 6.32 -24.90
CA HIS A 183 28.50 6.38 -26.24
C HIS A 183 28.14 4.98 -26.77
N GLU A 184 28.98 3.99 -26.51
CA GLU A 184 28.71 2.61 -26.92
C GLU A 184 27.56 2.00 -26.11
N VAL A 185 27.52 2.25 -24.79
CA VAL A 185 26.40 1.86 -23.92
C VAL A 185 25.09 2.46 -24.43
N GLN A 186 25.07 3.76 -24.72
CA GLN A 186 23.87 4.42 -25.28
C GLN A 186 23.46 3.83 -26.63
N LYS A 187 24.42 3.55 -27.51
CA LYS A 187 24.17 2.95 -28.83
C LYS A 187 23.54 1.56 -28.71
N ILE A 188 24.07 0.71 -27.83
CA ILE A 188 23.53 -0.63 -27.56
C ILE A 188 22.11 -0.51 -26.99
N CYS A 189 21.90 0.36 -25.99
CA CYS A 189 20.57 0.56 -25.42
C CYS A 189 19.55 1.01 -26.46
N ARG A 190 19.90 1.99 -27.32
CA ARG A 190 19.05 2.44 -28.43
C ARG A 190 18.74 1.29 -29.38
N GLY A 191 19.73 0.48 -29.74
CA GLY A 191 19.54 -0.68 -30.62
C GLY A 191 18.54 -1.71 -30.05
N ILE A 192 18.63 -2.02 -28.75
CA ILE A 192 17.67 -2.90 -28.08
C ILE A 192 16.27 -2.27 -28.04
N ILE A 193 16.17 -1.00 -27.64
CA ILE A 193 14.88 -0.29 -27.52
C ILE A 193 14.19 -0.16 -28.88
N SER A 194 14.91 0.28 -29.91
CA SER A 194 14.36 0.38 -31.27
C SER A 194 13.87 -0.97 -31.77
N ARG A 195 14.64 -2.04 -31.58
CA ARG A 195 14.23 -3.38 -32.02
C ARG A 195 12.99 -3.89 -31.28
N TRP A 196 12.87 -3.59 -29.99
CA TRP A 196 11.68 -3.90 -29.21
C TRP A 196 10.46 -3.09 -29.70
N LEU A 197 10.62 -1.79 -29.95
CA LEU A 197 9.54 -0.93 -30.44
C LEU A 197 9.07 -1.35 -31.84
N GLU A 198 9.96 -1.74 -32.74
CA GLU A 198 9.61 -2.32 -34.05
C GLU A 198 8.72 -3.55 -33.89
N TRP A 199 9.04 -4.44 -32.95
CA TRP A 199 8.22 -5.62 -32.66
C TRP A 199 6.85 -5.24 -32.07
N VAL A 200 6.81 -4.26 -31.16
CA VAL A 200 5.55 -3.73 -30.60
C VAL A 200 4.66 -3.14 -31.70
N ASP A 201 5.24 -2.38 -32.64
CA ASP A 201 4.52 -1.74 -33.74
C ASP A 201 4.06 -2.75 -34.80
N ALA A 202 4.82 -3.82 -35.03
CA ALA A 202 4.43 -4.89 -35.95
C ALA A 202 3.15 -5.60 -35.48
N GLY A 203 2.89 -5.65 -34.17
CA GLY A 203 1.68 -6.24 -33.58
C GLY A 203 1.56 -7.77 -33.69
N GLU A 204 2.25 -8.37 -34.66
CA GLU A 204 2.31 -9.80 -34.95
C GLU A 204 3.76 -10.18 -35.30
N GLY A 205 4.32 -11.20 -34.64
CA GLY A 205 5.68 -11.67 -34.91
C GLY A 205 6.38 -12.27 -33.69
N GLU A 206 7.43 -13.06 -33.94
CA GLU A 206 8.26 -13.63 -32.89
C GLU A 206 9.01 -12.51 -32.16
N TYR A 207 8.94 -12.52 -30.82
CA TYR A 207 9.69 -11.59 -29.98
C TYR A 207 11.20 -11.73 -30.27
N PRO A 208 11.94 -10.65 -30.54
CA PRO A 208 13.36 -10.72 -30.92
C PRO A 208 14.30 -11.02 -29.73
N ASP A 209 13.99 -12.07 -28.96
CA ASP A 209 14.64 -12.47 -27.71
C ASP A 209 16.14 -12.70 -27.90
N ALA A 210 16.53 -13.50 -28.90
CA ALA A 210 17.92 -13.82 -29.16
C ALA A 210 18.78 -12.58 -29.45
N TYR A 211 18.23 -11.61 -30.19
CA TYR A 211 18.90 -10.34 -30.45
C TYR A 211 19.03 -9.52 -29.17
N ILE A 212 17.92 -9.34 -28.44
CA ILE A 212 17.88 -8.52 -27.22
C ILE A 212 18.83 -9.07 -26.16
N ARG A 213 18.85 -10.40 -25.93
CA ARG A 213 19.78 -11.03 -24.99
C ARG A 213 21.23 -10.81 -25.37
N ARG A 214 21.59 -11.06 -26.64
CA ARG A 214 22.96 -10.90 -27.13
C ARG A 214 23.46 -9.46 -26.97
N GLU A 215 22.64 -8.47 -27.34
CA GLU A 215 23.03 -7.07 -27.17
C GLU A 215 23.07 -6.67 -25.69
N PHE A 216 22.19 -7.21 -24.85
CA PHE A 216 22.21 -6.95 -23.41
C PHE A 216 23.44 -7.57 -22.72
N GLU A 217 23.91 -8.74 -23.15
CA GLU A 217 25.16 -9.33 -22.66
C GLU A 217 26.37 -8.45 -22.99
N LYS A 218 26.41 -7.86 -24.20
CA LYS A 218 27.43 -6.84 -24.55
C LYS A 218 27.33 -5.63 -23.62
N LEU A 219 26.11 -5.15 -23.35
CA LEU A 219 25.86 -4.04 -22.44
C LEU A 219 26.43 -4.32 -21.03
N GLU A 220 26.22 -5.52 -20.48
CA GLU A 220 26.76 -5.90 -19.18
C GLU A 220 28.28 -6.06 -19.20
N SER A 221 28.87 -6.55 -20.29
CA SER A 221 30.33 -6.65 -20.43
C SER A 221 31.05 -5.28 -20.35
N LEU A 222 30.39 -4.20 -20.80
CA LEU A 222 30.91 -2.84 -20.74
C LEU A 222 30.86 -2.21 -19.34
N LYS A 223 30.17 -2.84 -18.38
CA LYS A 223 30.12 -2.38 -16.99
C LYS A 223 31.32 -2.86 -16.17
N SER A 224 31.98 -3.93 -16.63
CA SER A 224 33.04 -4.62 -15.90
C SER A 224 34.46 -4.12 -16.22
N GLY A 225 34.61 -3.12 -17.10
CA GLY A 225 35.89 -2.50 -17.48
C GLY A 225 35.88 -1.01 -17.21
#